data_AF-A0AAV3M4W0-F1
#
_entry.id   AF-A0AAV3M4W0-F1
#
_cell.length_a   1.000
_cell.length_b   1.000
_cell.length_c   1.000
_cell.angle_alpha   90.00
_cell.angle_beta   90.00
_cell.angle_gamma   90.00
#
_symmetry.space_group_name_H-M   'P 1'
#
loop_
_entity.id
_entity.type
_entity.pdbx_description
1 polymer ?
#
loop_
_entity_poly.entity_id
_entity_poly.type
_entity_poly.pdbx_seq_one_letter_code
_entity_poly.pdbx_strand_id
1 'polypeptide(L)'
;MAIHDNKCATCHVGKTLGGQSFEPLGLKKDFAFSNITNADLGVFNITKNERDRFRQKVPTLRNISETAPYFHRGDIQTLDEAVKLMLKYQVGKTLPQKDIDDIIAFLNSLTGSYISIETPNN
;
A
#
# COMPACT_ATOMS: atom_id res chain seq x y z
N MET A 1 17.63 3.83 -7.60
CA MET A 1 17.18 3.53 -6.22
C MET A 1 15.83 2.81 -6.30
N ALA A 2 15.68 1.66 -5.65
CA ALA A 2 14.59 0.71 -5.89
C ALA A 2 13.17 1.31 -5.92
N ILE A 3 12.84 2.30 -5.10
CA ILE A 3 11.54 3.02 -5.11
C ILE A 3 11.24 3.71 -6.45
N HIS A 4 12.25 4.30 -7.09
CA HIS A 4 12.15 4.97 -8.38
C HIS A 4 12.23 3.96 -9.54
N ASP A 5 13.19 3.04 -9.48
CA ASP A 5 13.49 2.05 -10.54
C ASP A 5 12.35 1.02 -10.72
N ASN A 6 11.49 0.88 -9.70
CA ASN A 6 10.27 0.08 -9.71
C ASN A 6 8.99 0.92 -9.76
N LYS A 7 9.10 2.24 -10.00
CA LYS A 7 8.00 3.18 -10.25
C LYS A 7 6.98 3.33 -9.10
N CYS A 8 7.30 2.90 -7.88
CA CYS A 8 6.43 3.03 -6.70
C CYS A 8 6.03 4.50 -6.45
N ALA A 9 6.97 5.43 -6.69
CA ALA A 9 6.77 6.87 -6.63
C ALA A 9 5.89 7.47 -7.76
N THR A 10 5.26 6.65 -8.62
CA THR A 10 4.20 7.11 -9.54
C THR A 10 2.87 7.27 -8.82
N CYS A 11 2.58 6.39 -7.85
CA CYS A 11 1.33 6.40 -7.08
C CYS A 11 1.53 6.90 -5.65
N HIS A 12 2.66 6.53 -5.01
CA HIS A 12 3.01 6.95 -3.66
C HIS A 12 3.70 8.32 -3.65
N VAL A 13 2.95 9.33 -4.09
CA VAL A 13 3.45 10.70 -4.34
C VAL A 13 3.22 11.68 -3.18
N GLY A 14 4.01 12.76 -3.16
CA GLY A 14 3.84 13.91 -2.27
C GLY A 14 4.26 13.69 -0.81
N LYS A 15 3.95 14.67 0.06
CA LYS A 15 4.40 14.73 1.47
C LYS A 15 4.02 13.49 2.30
N THR A 16 2.89 12.88 1.96
CA THR A 16 2.29 11.68 2.57
C THR A 16 2.65 10.36 1.87
N LEU A 17 3.37 10.42 0.73
CA LEU A 17 3.75 9.27 -0.09
C LEU A 17 2.55 8.37 -0.43
N GLY A 18 1.55 8.99 -1.07
CA GLY A 18 0.26 8.39 -1.39
C GLY A 18 -0.92 9.20 -0.82
N GLY A 19 -2.11 8.63 -0.87
CA GLY A 19 -3.36 9.26 -0.44
C GLY A 19 -4.05 10.16 -1.47
N GLN A 20 -3.44 10.36 -2.65
CA GLN A 20 -3.83 11.38 -3.64
C GLN A 20 -4.58 10.85 -4.88
N SER A 21 -4.60 9.53 -5.12
CA SER A 21 -5.30 8.94 -6.27
C SER A 21 -5.96 7.59 -5.95
N PHE A 22 -6.74 7.08 -6.91
CA PHE A 22 -7.45 5.80 -6.83
C PHE A 22 -7.08 4.91 -8.02
N GLU A 23 -6.25 3.90 -7.77
CA GLU A 23 -5.63 3.07 -8.80
C GLU A 23 -6.16 1.63 -8.78
N PRO A 24 -6.22 0.95 -9.94
CA PRO A 24 -6.58 -0.46 -9.98
C PRO A 24 -5.57 -1.31 -9.21
N LEU A 25 -6.06 -2.15 -8.30
CA LEU A 25 -5.25 -3.15 -7.60
C LEU A 25 -5.15 -4.41 -8.49
N GLY A 26 -4.03 -4.53 -9.22
CA GLY A 26 -3.79 -5.55 -10.24
C GLY A 26 -3.25 -5.01 -11.58
N LEU A 27 -2.56 -3.87 -11.60
CA LEU A 27 -2.18 -3.11 -12.82
C LEU A 27 -1.32 -3.88 -13.83
N LYS A 28 -0.59 -4.92 -13.39
CA LYS A 28 0.27 -5.78 -14.23
C LYS A 28 -0.11 -7.25 -14.23
N LYS A 29 -0.89 -7.67 -13.25
CA LYS A 29 -1.51 -8.98 -13.15
C LYS A 29 -2.65 -8.88 -12.16
N ASP A 30 -3.79 -9.50 -12.49
CA ASP A 30 -4.96 -9.59 -11.62
C ASP A 30 -4.53 -9.94 -10.19
N PHE A 31 -4.88 -9.08 -9.23
CA PHE A 31 -4.60 -9.33 -7.83
C PHE A 31 -5.44 -10.54 -7.40
N ALA A 32 -4.78 -11.57 -6.85
CA ALA A 32 -5.37 -12.89 -6.67
C ALA A 32 -6.31 -12.96 -5.44
N PHE A 33 -7.41 -12.19 -5.49
CA PHE A 33 -8.51 -12.26 -4.52
C PHE A 33 -9.13 -13.67 -4.56
N SER A 34 -8.81 -14.50 -3.57
CA SER A 34 -9.28 -15.89 -3.47
C SER A 34 -10.79 -16.04 -3.60
N ASN A 35 -11.53 -15.12 -2.96
CA ASN A 35 -12.90 -14.75 -3.28
C ASN A 35 -12.97 -13.22 -3.33
N ILE A 36 -13.73 -12.65 -4.26
CA ILE A 36 -14.00 -11.20 -4.30
C ILE A 36 -15.05 -10.85 -3.24
N THR A 37 -14.82 -9.78 -2.50
CA THR A 37 -15.71 -9.26 -1.46
C THR A 37 -16.10 -7.81 -1.76
N ASN A 38 -17.06 -7.26 -1.02
CA ASN A 38 -17.47 -5.87 -1.13
C ASN A 38 -16.27 -4.90 -0.96
N ALA A 39 -15.32 -5.22 -0.07
CA ALA A 39 -14.11 -4.42 0.15
C ALA A 39 -13.24 -4.28 -1.10
N ASP A 40 -13.12 -5.34 -1.93
CA ASP A 40 -12.22 -5.33 -3.09
C ASP A 40 -12.77 -4.50 -4.26
N LEU A 41 -14.10 -4.34 -4.35
CA LEU A 41 -14.75 -3.53 -5.39
C LEU A 41 -14.29 -2.06 -5.35
N GLY A 42 -13.96 -1.54 -4.17
CA GLY A 42 -13.32 -0.24 -4.00
C GLY A 42 -14.23 0.94 -4.41
N VAL A 43 -13.71 1.85 -5.24
CA VAL A 43 -14.42 3.08 -5.67
C VAL A 43 -15.76 2.78 -6.36
N PHE A 44 -15.89 1.63 -7.05
CA PHE A 44 -17.16 1.16 -7.62
C PHE A 44 -18.32 1.16 -6.60
N ASN A 45 -18.05 0.90 -5.32
CA ASN A 45 -19.10 0.91 -4.29
C ASN A 45 -19.76 2.28 -4.13
N ILE A 46 -19.04 3.36 -4.46
CA ILE A 46 -19.52 4.74 -4.43
C ILE A 46 -20.07 5.12 -5.81
N THR A 47 -19.31 4.92 -6.89
CA THR A 47 -19.62 5.47 -8.23
C THR A 47 -20.54 4.61 -9.09
N LYS A 48 -20.65 3.30 -8.80
CA LYS A 48 -21.33 2.27 -9.61
C LYS A 48 -20.85 2.18 -11.06
N ASN A 49 -19.68 2.74 -11.39
CA ASN A 49 -19.09 2.70 -12.74
C ASN A 49 -18.10 1.54 -12.83
N GLU A 50 -18.30 0.57 -13.72
CA GLU A 50 -17.42 -0.61 -13.86
C GLU A 50 -15.93 -0.25 -14.07
N ARG A 51 -15.62 0.93 -14.62
CA ARG A 51 -14.22 1.42 -14.79
C ARG A 51 -13.51 1.77 -13.47
N ASP A 52 -14.27 1.83 -12.38
CA ASP A 52 -13.81 2.08 -11.02
C ASP A 52 -13.76 0.80 -10.17
N ARG A 53 -14.14 -0.34 -10.75
CA ARG A 53 -14.10 -1.64 -10.06
C ARG A 53 -12.65 -2.06 -9.81
N PHE A 54 -12.39 -2.52 -8.59
CA PHE A 54 -11.04 -2.80 -8.07
C PHE A 54 -10.10 -1.59 -8.00
N ARG A 55 -10.58 -0.36 -8.21
CA ARG A 55 -9.82 0.85 -7.88
C ARG A 55 -9.83 1.06 -6.37
N GLN A 56 -8.66 1.08 -5.76
CA GLN A 56 -8.48 1.32 -4.34
C GLN A 56 -7.76 2.65 -4.13
N LYS A 57 -8.04 3.34 -3.01
CA LYS A 57 -7.29 4.54 -2.64
C LYS A 57 -5.84 4.15 -2.39
N VAL A 58 -4.89 4.81 -3.04
CA VAL A 58 -3.46 4.56 -2.78
C VAL A 58 -3.16 4.96 -1.32
N PRO A 59 -2.70 4.05 -0.44
CA PRO A 59 -2.47 4.38 0.95
C PRO A 59 -1.27 5.32 1.12
N THR A 60 -1.30 6.11 2.19
CA THR A 60 -0.16 6.93 2.63
C THR A 60 0.89 6.05 3.31
N LEU A 61 2.17 6.20 2.98
CA LEU A 61 3.25 5.36 3.55
C LEU A 61 3.91 5.96 4.81
N ARG A 62 3.36 7.04 5.37
CA ARG A 62 3.81 7.56 6.67
C ARG A 62 3.42 6.60 7.79
N ASN A 63 4.36 6.34 8.70
CA ASN A 63 4.21 5.41 9.84
C ASN A 63 3.88 3.96 9.44
N ILE A 64 4.14 3.55 8.20
CA ILE A 64 3.66 2.27 7.63
C ILE A 64 4.20 1.03 8.37
N SER A 65 5.37 1.11 9.02
CA SER A 65 5.90 0.01 9.85
C SER A 65 5.02 -0.31 11.07
N GLU A 66 4.28 0.69 11.58
CA GLU A 66 3.48 0.59 12.80
C GLU A 66 1.99 0.29 12.53
N THR A 67 1.59 0.13 11.25
CA THR A 67 0.19 -0.03 10.84
C THR A 67 -0.07 -1.36 10.13
N ALA A 68 0.50 -2.45 10.65
CA ALA A 68 0.08 -3.80 10.31
C ALA A 68 -1.31 -4.11 10.92
N PRO A 69 -2.13 -4.98 10.29
CA PRO A 69 -1.93 -5.64 9.01
C PRO A 69 -2.25 -4.76 7.79
N TYR A 70 -1.76 -5.16 6.63
CA TYR A 70 -1.68 -4.38 5.40
C TYR A 70 -2.83 -4.66 4.41
N PHE A 71 -2.93 -3.78 3.40
CA PHE A 71 -4.02 -3.68 2.42
C PHE A 71 -5.40 -3.34 3.04
N HIS A 72 -6.37 -3.03 2.18
CA HIS A 72 -7.75 -2.67 2.52
C HIS A 72 -8.57 -3.80 3.19
N ARG A 73 -8.00 -5.01 3.28
CA ARG A 73 -8.57 -6.17 3.96
C ARG A 73 -7.95 -6.46 5.33
N GLY A 74 -6.73 -5.98 5.61
CA GLY A 74 -5.97 -6.36 6.80
C GLY A 74 -5.60 -7.84 6.87
N ASP A 75 -5.50 -8.54 5.73
CA ASP A 75 -5.16 -9.96 5.66
C ASP A 75 -3.64 -10.21 5.63
N ILE A 76 -2.86 -9.28 5.07
CA ILE A 76 -1.40 -9.39 4.95
C ILE A 76 -0.69 -8.93 6.22
N GLN A 77 0.11 -9.81 6.85
CA GLN A 77 0.65 -9.53 8.19
C GLN A 77 2.01 -8.81 8.20
N THR A 78 2.79 -8.87 7.12
CA THR A 78 4.17 -8.34 7.10
C THR A 78 4.40 -7.31 5.99
N LEU A 79 5.29 -6.35 6.26
CA LEU A 79 5.65 -5.30 5.29
C LEU A 79 6.44 -5.88 4.10
N ASP A 80 7.24 -6.92 4.34
CA ASP A 80 7.93 -7.70 3.32
C ASP A 80 6.96 -8.36 2.33
N GLU A 81 5.94 -9.06 2.85
CA GLU A 81 4.88 -9.64 2.02
C GLU A 81 4.12 -8.54 1.26
N ALA A 82 3.80 -7.42 1.91
CA ALA A 82 3.12 -6.30 1.26
C ALA A 82 3.93 -5.69 0.10
N VAL A 83 5.25 -5.50 0.28
CA VAL A 83 6.15 -5.05 -0.79
C VAL A 83 6.24 -6.08 -1.91
N LYS A 84 6.37 -7.38 -1.60
CA LYS A 84 6.38 -8.47 -2.58
C LYS A 84 5.10 -8.54 -3.41
N LEU A 85 3.93 -8.36 -2.78
CA LEU A 85 2.63 -8.34 -3.47
C LEU A 85 2.50 -7.10 -4.38
N MET A 86 2.94 -5.93 -3.95
CA MET A 86 2.94 -4.72 -4.78
C MET A 86 3.89 -4.85 -5.99
N LEU A 87 5.12 -5.36 -5.78
CA LEU A 87 6.06 -5.65 -6.88
C LEU A 87 5.46 -6.63 -7.89
N LYS A 88 4.82 -7.70 -7.42
CA LYS A 88 4.19 -8.74 -8.25
C LYS A 88 3.01 -8.22 -9.07
N TYR A 89 2.05 -7.54 -8.45
CA TYR A 89 0.77 -7.19 -9.09
C TYR A 89 0.72 -5.78 -9.69
N GLN A 90 1.44 -4.79 -9.13
CA GLN A 90 1.46 -3.41 -9.64
C GLN A 90 2.66 -3.11 -10.54
N VAL A 91 3.83 -3.72 -10.29
CA VAL A 91 5.06 -3.50 -11.07
C VAL A 91 5.31 -4.61 -12.09
N GLY A 92 4.84 -5.84 -11.83
CA GLY A 92 5.07 -7.01 -12.67
C GLY A 92 6.47 -7.60 -12.53
N LYS A 93 7.11 -7.44 -11.36
CA LYS A 93 8.48 -7.90 -11.06
C LYS A 93 8.54 -8.78 -9.82
N THR A 94 9.58 -9.60 -9.75
CA THR A 94 10.13 -10.16 -8.51
C THR A 94 11.57 -9.64 -8.40
N LEU A 95 11.99 -9.23 -7.20
CA LEU A 95 13.34 -8.72 -6.93
C LEU A 95 14.10 -9.67 -5.99
N PRO A 96 15.45 -9.64 -5.96
CA PRO A 96 16.24 -10.24 -4.89
C PRO A 96 15.81 -9.71 -3.51
N GLN A 97 15.91 -10.53 -2.46
CA GLN A 97 15.51 -10.12 -1.11
C GLN A 97 16.22 -8.84 -0.66
N LYS A 98 17.50 -8.68 -0.97
CA LYS A 98 18.29 -7.48 -0.63
C LYS A 98 17.72 -6.16 -1.19
N ASP A 99 17.08 -6.18 -2.36
CA ASP A 99 16.42 -5.00 -2.94
C ASP A 99 15.06 -4.72 -2.28
N ILE A 100 14.43 -5.76 -1.72
CA ILE A 100 13.19 -5.68 -0.94
C ILE A 100 13.52 -5.16 0.47
N ASP A 101 14.62 -5.62 1.07
CA ASP A 101 15.15 -5.14 2.35
C ASP A 101 15.52 -3.65 2.27
N ASP A 102 16.14 -3.19 1.17
CA ASP A 102 16.40 -1.77 0.91
C ASP A 102 15.09 -0.94 0.82
N ILE A 103 14.02 -1.51 0.25
CA ILE A 103 12.68 -0.88 0.23
C ILE A 103 12.10 -0.83 1.64
N ILE A 104 12.17 -1.92 2.40
CA ILE A 104 11.64 -1.99 3.79
C ILE A 104 12.39 -0.99 4.68
N ALA A 105 13.72 -0.90 4.57
CA ALA A 105 14.53 0.07 5.31
C ALA A 105 14.11 1.52 5.00
N PHE A 106 13.82 1.84 3.73
CA PHE A 106 13.22 3.12 3.36
C PHE A 106 11.84 3.32 3.99
N LEU A 107 10.95 2.33 3.94
CA LEU A 107 9.59 2.43 4.49
C LEU A 107 9.59 2.61 6.02
N ASN A 108 10.50 1.94 6.74
CA ASN A 108 10.69 2.13 8.18
C ASN A 108 11.16 3.56 8.52
N SER A 109 11.93 4.21 7.64
CA SER A 109 12.35 5.61 7.80
C SER A 109 11.21 6.63 7.63
N LEU A 110 10.00 6.20 7.26
CA LEU A 110 8.83 7.06 7.09
C LEU A 110 8.03 7.28 8.39
N THR A 111 8.40 6.58 9.46
CA THR A 111 7.76 6.66 10.78
C THR A 111 8.25 7.88 11.55
N GLY A 112 7.31 8.73 11.96
CA GLY A 112 7.59 9.99 12.66
C GLY A 112 7.63 9.85 14.18
N SER A 113 8.11 10.89 14.85
CA SER A 113 8.03 11.00 16.32
C SER A 113 6.57 11.13 16.78
N TYR A 114 6.14 10.25 17.66
CA TYR A 114 4.85 10.34 18.34
C TYR A 114 4.95 11.31 19.53
N ILE A 115 3.92 12.10 19.75
CA ILE A 115 3.81 12.96 20.94
C ILE A 115 2.96 12.21 21.96
N SER A 116 3.52 11.92 23.13
CA SER A 116 2.78 11.38 24.28
C SER A 116 1.71 12.39 24.71
N ILE A 117 0.45 12.00 24.68
CA ILE A 117 -0.65 12.78 25.24
C ILE A 117 -0.95 12.20 26.63
N GLU A 118 -0.62 12.93 27.69
CA GLU A 118 -1.03 12.54 29.04
C GLU A 118 -2.56 12.68 29.16
N THR A 119 -3.23 11.63 29.61
CA THR A 119 -4.66 11.66 29.87
C THR A 119 -4.95 12.57 31.06
N PRO A 120 -5.93 13.49 30.98
CA PRO A 120 -6.31 14.33 32.11
C PRO A 120 -6.67 13.48 33.34
N ASN A 121 -6.09 13.80 34.49
CA ASN A 121 -6.49 13.21 35.77
C ASN A 121 -7.92 13.65 36.10
N ASN A 122 -8.74 12.69 36.56
CA ASN A 122 -10.17 12.83 36.80
C ASN A 122 -10.50 12.86 38.29
#